data_AF-A0AA42L9I4-F1
#
_entry.id   AF-A0AA42L9I4-F1
#
_cell.length_a   1.000
_cell.length_b   1.000
_cell.length_c   1.000
_cell.angle_alpha   90.00
_cell.angle_beta   90.00
_cell.angle_gamma   90.00
#
_symmetry.space_group_name_H-M   'P 1'
#
loop_
_entity.id
_entity.type
_entity.pdbx_description
1 polymer ?
#
loop_
_entity_poly.entity_id
_entity_poly.type
_entity_poly.pdbx_seq_one_letter_code
_entity_poly.pdbx_strand_id
1 'polypeptide(L)'
;MQSADQIWASIKASLHEKNCLDEVQLRPGASESELVELEAQLGVALPDLLRQLLMIHDGQDGAGLLFGTQMLSSMEVRRQWQGWREIEADGMNEDCAEFMKSSPAGGGEADVYQCALDTADSRWWRQSHGIGFRPRH
;
A
#
# COMPACT_ATOMS: atom_id res chain seq x y z
N MET A 1 -9.17 17.36 11.52
CA MET A 1 -8.49 16.81 10.33
C MET A 1 -7.44 17.81 9.92
N GLN A 2 -6.18 17.40 9.71
CA GLN A 2 -5.12 18.33 9.28
C GLN A 2 -5.35 18.74 7.82
N SER A 3 -5.08 20.00 7.46
CA SER A 3 -5.09 20.45 6.06
C SER A 3 -3.83 20.01 5.32
N ALA A 4 -3.86 20.03 3.98
CA ALA A 4 -2.70 19.70 3.16
C ALA A 4 -1.49 20.61 3.47
N ASP A 5 -1.72 21.90 3.70
CA ASP A 5 -0.67 22.85 4.11
C ASP A 5 -0.03 22.47 5.44
N GLN A 6 -0.84 22.06 6.43
CA GLN A 6 -0.33 21.64 7.74
C GLN A 6 0.51 20.37 7.63
N ILE A 7 0.09 19.42 6.80
CA ILE A 7 0.81 18.17 6.53
C ILE A 7 2.16 18.50 5.88
N TRP A 8 2.18 19.30 4.82
CA TRP A 8 3.43 19.67 4.14
C TRP A 8 4.35 20.52 4.99
N ALA A 9 3.79 21.42 5.82
CA ALA A 9 4.57 22.17 6.79
C ALA A 9 5.26 21.23 7.79
N SER A 10 4.53 20.24 8.32
CA SER A 10 5.10 19.23 9.23
C SER A 10 6.19 18.40 8.56
N ILE A 11 5.95 17.93 7.32
CA ILE A 11 6.93 17.14 6.56
C ILE A 11 8.21 17.95 6.34
N LYS A 12 8.08 19.19 5.82
CA LYS A 12 9.23 20.05 5.56
C LYS A 12 10.00 20.40 6.83
N ALA A 13 9.31 20.63 7.95
CA ALA A 13 9.96 20.86 9.23
C ALA A 13 10.79 19.65 9.68
N SER A 14 10.23 18.44 9.59
CA SER A 14 10.95 17.20 9.95
C SER A 14 12.14 16.92 9.03
N LEU A 15 12.03 17.23 7.73
CA LEU A 15 13.14 17.08 6.77
C LEU A 15 14.24 18.13 7.00
N HIS A 16 13.85 19.36 7.31
CA HIS A 16 14.78 20.45 7.60
C HIS A 16 15.57 20.16 8.89
N GLU A 17 14.92 19.66 9.94
CA GLU A 17 15.61 19.26 11.19
C GLU A 17 16.70 18.19 10.93
N LYS A 18 16.51 17.36 9.90
CA LYS A 18 17.44 16.28 9.52
C LYS A 18 18.42 16.67 8.43
N ASN A 19 18.42 17.93 7.99
CA ASN A 19 19.21 18.43 6.87
C ASN A 19 19.09 17.59 5.59
N CYS A 20 17.90 17.03 5.32
CA CYS A 20 17.67 16.19 4.15
C CYS A 20 16.59 16.74 3.20
N LEU A 21 16.10 17.96 3.44
CA LEU A 21 15.05 18.57 2.63
C LEU A 21 15.40 18.66 1.14
N ASP A 22 16.63 19.07 0.82
CA ASP A 22 17.09 19.22 -0.57
C ASP A 22 17.31 17.86 -1.26
N GLU A 23 17.68 16.84 -0.50
CA GLU A 23 17.94 15.48 -1.01
C GLU A 23 16.68 14.80 -1.57
N VAL A 24 15.51 15.15 -1.01
CA VAL A 24 14.23 14.58 -1.46
C VAL A 24 13.83 15.11 -2.84
N GLN A 25 14.29 16.32 -3.21
CA GLN A 25 13.94 17.00 -4.46
C GLN A 25 12.42 17.01 -4.73
N LEU A 26 11.68 17.62 -3.82
CA LEU A 26 10.23 17.78 -3.96
C LEU A 26 9.91 18.63 -5.20
N ARG A 27 8.99 18.14 -6.02
CA ARG A 27 8.58 18.82 -7.25
C ARG A 27 7.64 19.98 -6.95
N PRO A 28 7.55 21.00 -7.83
CA PRO A 28 6.49 21.98 -7.78
C PRO A 28 5.10 21.31 -7.81
N GLY A 29 4.09 22.01 -7.31
CA GLY A 29 2.71 21.52 -7.32
C GLY A 29 2.16 21.26 -8.72
N ALA A 30 1.25 20.30 -8.81
CA ALA A 30 0.56 19.94 -10.03
C ALA A 30 -0.42 21.04 -10.44
N SER A 31 -0.55 21.25 -11.75
CA SER A 31 -1.58 22.10 -12.31
C SER A 31 -2.96 21.44 -12.22
N GLU A 32 -4.01 22.27 -12.19
CA GLU A 32 -5.39 21.81 -12.20
C GLU A 32 -5.68 20.90 -13.41
N SER A 33 -5.12 21.22 -14.59
CA SER A 33 -5.25 20.41 -15.80
C SER A 33 -4.64 19.03 -15.66
N GLU A 34 -3.46 18.91 -15.05
CA GLU A 34 -2.80 17.61 -14.83
C GLU A 34 -3.62 16.72 -13.90
N LEU A 35 -4.26 17.30 -12.87
CA LEU A 35 -5.10 16.56 -11.94
C LEU A 35 -6.43 16.13 -12.58
N VAL A 36 -7.04 16.99 -13.41
CA VAL A 36 -8.23 16.63 -14.19
C VAL A 36 -7.92 15.50 -15.18
N GLU A 37 -6.76 15.55 -15.86
CA GLU A 37 -6.32 14.47 -16.74
C GLU A 37 -6.09 13.17 -15.97
N LEU A 38 -5.49 13.24 -14.77
CA LEU A 38 -5.29 12.08 -13.91
C LEU A 38 -6.63 11.44 -13.53
N GLU A 39 -7.59 12.22 -13.03
CA GLU A 39 -8.94 11.73 -12.67
C GLU A 39 -9.67 11.09 -13.86
N ALA A 40 -9.58 11.71 -15.04
CA ALA A 40 -10.17 11.16 -16.26
C ALA A 40 -9.57 9.79 -16.62
N GLN A 41 -8.27 9.59 -16.41
CA GLN A 41 -7.62 8.31 -16.71
C GLN A 41 -7.81 7.24 -15.63
N LEU A 42 -7.90 7.64 -14.36
CA LEU A 42 -8.26 6.72 -13.28
C LEU A 42 -9.74 6.29 -13.37
N GLY A 43 -10.59 7.12 -13.99
CA GLY A 43 -12.04 6.92 -14.05
C GLY A 43 -12.75 7.24 -12.73
N VAL A 44 -12.06 7.89 -11.79
CA VAL A 44 -12.56 8.27 -10.47
C VAL A 44 -12.04 9.65 -10.07
N ALA A 45 -12.80 10.36 -9.24
CA ALA A 45 -12.33 11.61 -8.65
C ALA A 45 -11.27 11.32 -7.57
N LEU A 46 -10.23 12.15 -7.49
CA LEU A 46 -9.25 12.07 -6.43
C LEU A 46 -9.90 12.54 -5.12
N PRO A 47 -9.58 11.91 -3.98
CA PRO A 47 -9.96 12.47 -2.68
C PRO A 47 -9.43 13.89 -2.52
N ASP A 48 -10.25 14.81 -1.99
CA ASP A 48 -9.92 16.24 -1.87
C ASP A 48 -8.55 16.49 -1.24
N LEU A 49 -8.21 15.72 -0.19
CA LEU A 49 -6.93 15.84 0.50
C LEU A 49 -5.76 15.45 -0.40
N LEU A 50 -5.89 14.37 -1.18
CA LEU A 50 -4.86 13.93 -2.11
C LEU A 50 -4.67 14.96 -3.22
N ARG A 51 -5.76 15.51 -3.75
CA ARG A 51 -5.72 16.59 -4.74
C ARG A 51 -4.92 17.78 -4.20
N GLN A 52 -5.25 18.25 -3.01
CA GLN A 52 -4.56 19.39 -2.37
C GLN A 52 -3.08 19.09 -2.09
N LEU A 53 -2.73 17.86 -1.69
CA LEU A 53 -1.33 17.49 -1.47
C LEU A 53 -0.51 17.56 -2.77
N LEU A 54 -1.06 17.05 -3.88
CA LEU A 54 -0.42 17.09 -5.19
C LEU A 54 -0.33 18.52 -5.77
N MET A 55 -1.32 19.38 -5.49
CA MET A 55 -1.26 20.80 -5.85
C MET A 55 -0.16 21.57 -5.11
N ILE A 56 0.35 21.06 -3.99
CA ILE A 56 1.47 21.68 -3.26
C ILE A 56 2.81 21.11 -3.75
N HIS A 57 2.91 19.78 -3.89
CA HIS A 57 4.09 19.10 -4.43
C HIS A 57 3.70 17.89 -5.29
N ASP A 58 4.00 17.93 -6.59
CA ASP A 58 3.67 16.88 -7.56
C ASP A 58 4.74 15.79 -7.62
N GLY A 59 4.89 15.06 -6.53
CA GLY A 59 5.89 14.00 -6.42
C GLY A 59 7.29 14.50 -6.07
N GLN A 60 8.28 13.68 -6.40
CA GLN A 60 9.68 13.95 -6.11
C GLN A 60 10.60 13.30 -7.14
N ASP A 61 11.83 13.83 -7.26
CA ASP A 61 12.85 13.30 -8.17
C ASP A 61 14.09 12.75 -7.44
N GLY A 62 14.17 12.92 -6.11
CA GLY A 62 15.33 12.59 -5.29
C GLY A 62 15.14 11.37 -4.40
N ALA A 63 15.73 11.43 -3.20
CA ALA A 63 15.70 10.38 -2.20
C ALA A 63 14.26 10.13 -1.70
N GLY A 64 13.90 8.84 -1.60
CA GLY A 64 12.56 8.40 -1.24
C GLY A 64 12.03 8.93 0.10
N LEU A 65 11.01 9.80 0.04
CA LEU A 65 10.35 10.38 1.21
C LEU A 65 9.70 9.34 2.14
N LEU A 66 9.18 8.25 1.59
CA LEU A 66 8.40 7.25 2.33
C LEU A 66 9.22 5.96 2.50
N PHE A 67 10.07 5.92 3.54
CA PHE A 67 10.92 4.76 3.84
C PHE A 67 11.80 4.33 2.65
N GLY A 68 12.30 5.30 1.87
CA GLY A 68 13.10 5.05 0.67
C GLY A 68 12.27 4.87 -0.61
N THR A 69 10.93 4.86 -0.53
CA THR A 69 10.05 4.90 -1.69
C THR A 69 9.73 6.35 -2.09
N GLN A 70 9.70 6.59 -3.39
CA GLN A 70 9.35 7.89 -3.94
C GLN A 70 7.85 8.17 -3.87
N MET A 71 7.49 9.41 -3.52
CA MET A 71 6.16 9.95 -3.76
C MET A 71 6.00 10.19 -5.25
N LEU A 72 5.05 9.50 -5.87
CA LEU A 72 4.80 9.61 -7.30
C LEU A 72 4.20 10.97 -7.67
N SER A 73 4.59 11.49 -8.83
CA SER A 73 3.88 12.60 -9.48
C SER A 73 2.57 12.11 -10.09
N SER A 74 1.67 13.04 -10.39
CA SER A 74 0.41 12.77 -11.10
C SER A 74 0.62 12.01 -12.41
N MET A 75 1.64 12.40 -13.19
CA MET A 75 2.05 11.70 -14.41
C MET A 75 2.53 10.27 -14.14
N GLU A 76 3.28 10.04 -13.06
CA GLU A 76 3.79 8.72 -12.70
C GLU A 76 2.68 7.81 -12.16
N VAL A 77 1.76 8.33 -11.34
CA VAL A 77 0.54 7.61 -10.91
C VAL A 77 -0.22 7.12 -12.14
N ARG A 78 -0.40 8.00 -13.12
CA ARG A 78 -1.07 7.69 -14.38
C ARG A 78 -0.37 6.58 -15.16
N ARG A 79 0.96 6.66 -15.31
CA ARG A 79 1.76 5.63 -15.99
C ARG A 79 1.65 4.28 -15.29
N GLN A 80 1.78 4.26 -13.97
CA GLN A 80 1.67 3.04 -13.17
C GLN A 80 0.26 2.43 -13.29
N TRP A 81 -0.78 3.26 -13.21
CA TRP A 81 -2.15 2.81 -13.39
C TRP A 81 -2.38 2.14 -14.75
N GLN A 82 -1.89 2.74 -15.84
CA GLN A 82 -1.97 2.14 -17.17
C GLN A 82 -1.26 0.79 -17.22
N GLY A 83 -0.04 0.69 -16.69
CA GLY A 83 0.71 -0.57 -16.65
C GLY A 83 -0.02 -1.67 -15.86
N TRP A 84 -0.67 -1.33 -14.74
CA TRP A 84 -1.49 -2.28 -14.00
C TRP A 84 -2.72 -2.75 -14.78
N ARG A 85 -3.37 -1.85 -15.55
CA ARG A 85 -4.51 -2.19 -16.40
C ARG A 85 -4.12 -3.07 -17.59
N GLU A 86 -2.93 -2.86 -18.15
CA GLU A 86 -2.37 -3.73 -19.20
C GLU A 86 -2.13 -5.14 -18.67
N ILE A 87 -1.49 -5.28 -17.50
CA ILE A 87 -1.27 -6.59 -16.84
C ILE A 87 -2.59 -7.31 -16.55
N GLU A 88 -3.61 -6.58 -16.10
CA GLU A 88 -4.95 -7.13 -15.88
C GLU A 88 -5.58 -7.63 -17.20
N ALA A 89 -5.45 -6.85 -18.27
CA ALA A 89 -6.01 -7.19 -19.59
C ALA A 89 -5.29 -8.38 -20.26
N ASP A 90 -3.99 -8.57 -19.99
CA ASP A 90 -3.19 -9.68 -20.50
C ASP A 90 -3.53 -11.03 -19.87
N GLY A 91 -4.49 -11.09 -18.94
CA GLY A 91 -4.96 -12.34 -18.33
C GLY A 91 -3.96 -12.97 -17.35
N MET A 92 -2.83 -12.30 -17.06
CA MET A 92 -1.81 -12.80 -16.13
C MET A 92 -2.39 -13.14 -14.75
N ASN A 93 -3.42 -12.41 -14.32
CA ASN A 93 -4.11 -12.70 -13.07
C ASN A 93 -4.85 -14.05 -13.11
N GLU A 94 -5.47 -14.40 -14.23
CA GLU A 94 -6.17 -15.68 -14.41
C GLU A 94 -5.19 -16.85 -14.45
N ASP A 95 -4.07 -16.69 -15.18
CA ASP A 95 -3.01 -17.69 -15.29
C ASP A 95 -2.33 -17.98 -13.95
N CYS A 96 -2.20 -16.97 -13.10
CA CYS A 96 -1.57 -17.11 -11.79
C CYS A 96 -2.54 -17.46 -10.65
N ALA A 97 -3.86 -17.27 -10.84
CA ALA A 97 -4.87 -17.51 -9.81
C ALA A 97 -4.96 -18.97 -9.36
N GLU A 98 -4.61 -19.94 -10.21
CA GLU A 98 -4.60 -21.36 -9.80
C GLU A 98 -3.49 -21.69 -8.81
N PHE A 99 -2.33 -21.05 -8.92
CA PHE A 99 -1.15 -21.32 -8.08
C PHE A 99 -1.08 -20.44 -6.83
N MET A 100 -1.75 -19.29 -6.84
CA MET A 100 -1.79 -18.33 -5.72
C MET A 100 -3.08 -18.41 -4.90
N LYS A 101 -3.73 -19.58 -4.85
CA LYS A 101 -4.78 -19.84 -3.86
C LYS A 101 -4.16 -19.89 -2.47
N SER A 102 -4.42 -18.86 -1.67
CA SER A 102 -4.14 -18.89 -0.24
C SER A 102 -4.88 -20.06 0.40
N SER A 103 -4.15 -20.89 1.15
CA SER A 103 -4.75 -21.86 2.08
C SER A 103 -4.71 -21.28 3.49
N PRO A 104 -5.86 -21.12 4.17
CA PRO A 104 -7.21 -21.47 3.74
C PRO A 104 -7.82 -20.41 2.81
N ALA A 105 -8.73 -20.85 1.94
CA ALA A 105 -9.44 -20.00 1.00
C ALA A 105 -10.49 -19.18 1.75
N GLY A 106 -10.21 -17.89 1.98
CA GLY A 106 -11.24 -16.90 2.37
C GLY A 106 -11.99 -17.24 3.66
N GLY A 107 -11.26 -17.33 4.77
CA GLY A 107 -11.88 -17.35 6.09
C GLY A 107 -12.24 -15.94 6.55
N GLY A 108 -13.52 -15.68 6.79
CA GLY A 108 -13.89 -14.60 7.72
C GLY A 108 -13.15 -14.78 9.06
N GLU A 109 -13.07 -13.73 9.87
CA GLU A 109 -12.29 -13.61 11.11
C GLU A 109 -12.32 -14.82 12.09
N ALA A 110 -13.27 -15.75 11.94
CA ALA A 110 -13.36 -17.01 12.67
C ALA A 110 -12.43 -18.15 12.19
N ASP A 111 -11.93 -18.15 10.95
CA ASP A 111 -11.28 -19.34 10.35
C ASP A 111 -9.77 -19.42 10.59
N VAL A 112 -9.13 -18.31 10.96
CA VAL A 112 -7.69 -18.27 11.25
C VAL A 112 -7.35 -19.04 12.53
N TYR A 113 -8.31 -19.10 13.48
CA TYR A 113 -8.13 -19.83 14.74
C TYR A 113 -8.30 -21.34 14.61
N GLN A 114 -9.06 -21.82 13.61
CA GLN A 114 -9.30 -23.24 13.43
C GLN A 114 -8.06 -23.96 12.86
N CYS A 115 -7.32 -23.32 11.96
CA CYS A 115 -6.06 -23.87 11.42
C CYS A 115 -5.00 -24.13 12.51
N ALA A 116 -4.90 -23.24 13.49
CA ALA A 116 -4.01 -23.41 14.64
C ALA A 116 -4.45 -24.56 15.55
N LEU A 117 -5.76 -24.79 15.69
CA LEU A 117 -6.32 -25.87 16.53
C LEU A 117 -6.26 -27.25 15.86
N ASP A 118 -6.47 -27.33 14.55
CA ASP A 118 -6.39 -28.59 13.80
C ASP A 118 -4.94 -29.11 13.73
N THR A 119 -3.95 -28.21 13.75
CA THR A 119 -2.53 -28.58 13.86
C THR A 119 -2.22 -29.21 15.23
N ALA A 120 -2.92 -28.78 16.29
CA ALA A 120 -2.73 -29.27 17.67
C ALA A 120 -3.41 -30.63 17.96
N ASP A 121 -4.40 -31.05 17.18
CA ASP A 121 -5.07 -32.36 17.36
C ASP A 121 -4.57 -33.45 16.40
N SER A 122 -3.62 -33.12 15.52
CA SER A 122 -3.01 -34.10 14.62
C SER A 122 -2.18 -35.14 15.40
N ARG A 123 -2.41 -36.43 15.10
CA ARG A 123 -1.79 -37.60 15.74
C ARG A 123 -0.24 -37.56 15.72
N TRP A 124 0.33 -36.80 14.79
CA TRP A 124 1.77 -36.53 14.68
C TRP A 124 2.34 -35.72 15.85
N TRP A 125 1.66 -34.68 16.34
CA TRP A 125 2.18 -33.80 17.40
C TRP A 125 2.24 -34.51 18.77
N ARG A 126 1.26 -35.38 19.07
CA ARG A 126 1.21 -36.19 20.29
C ARG A 126 2.35 -37.21 20.43
N GLN A 127 2.93 -37.66 19.30
CA GLN A 127 3.97 -38.68 19.31
C GLN A 127 5.38 -38.09 19.43
N SER A 128 5.57 -36.85 19.00
CA SER A 128 6.87 -36.18 18.97
C SER A 128 7.22 -35.43 20.26
N HIS A 129 6.22 -34.89 20.99
CA HIS A 129 6.44 -34.11 22.21
C HIS A 129 5.51 -34.60 23.33
N GLY A 130 6.08 -35.39 24.25
CA GLY A 130 5.37 -36.01 25.37
C GLY A 130 4.97 -35.03 26.48
N ILE A 131 4.18 -34.01 26.17
CA ILE A 131 3.64 -33.09 27.18
C ILE A 131 2.13 -33.03 27.00
N GLY A 132 1.43 -33.85 27.78
CA GLY A 132 -0.03 -33.87 27.82
C GLY A 132 -0.58 -32.64 28.53
N PHE A 133 -1.33 -31.81 27.82
CA PHE A 133 -2.16 -30.77 28.43
C PHE A 133 -3.50 -31.39 28.86
N ARG A 134 -3.76 -31.45 30.17
CA ARG A 134 -5.09 -31.78 30.70
C ARG A 134 -5.83 -30.49 31.01
N PRO A 135 -7.00 -30.21 30.40
CA PRO A 135 -7.85 -29.14 30.88
C PRO A 135 -8.48 -29.58 32.20
N ARG A 136 -8.42 -28.72 33.22
CA ARG A 136 -9.27 -28.84 34.42
C ARG A 136 -10.68 -28.38 34.06
N HIS A 137 -11.66 -29.18 34.48
CA HIS A 137 -13.09 -28.89 34.43
C HIS A 137 -13.44 -27.63 35.21
#